data_AF-A0A414PQV3-F1
#
_entry.id   AF-A0A414PQV3-F1
#
_cell.length_a   1.000
_cell.length_b   1.000
_cell.length_c   1.000
_cell.angle_alpha   90.00
_cell.angle_beta   90.00
_cell.angle_gamma   90.00
#
_symmetry.space_group_name_H-M   'P 1'
#
loop_
_entity.id
_entity.type
_entity.pdbx_description
1 polymer ?
#
loop_
_entity_poly.entity_id
_entity_poly.type
_entity_poly.pdbx_seq_one_letter_code
_entity_poly.pdbx_strand_id
1 'polypeptide(L)' 'VTRFPASGYWHAADKKQYRTGAGGYYWSSSVYSGNTSSYYLGFAVGYTPPASVNARNHAFTIRCVQD' A
#
# COMPACT_ATOMS: atom_id res chain seq x y z
N VAL A 1 -2.18 -0.18 -21.13
CA VAL A 1 -1.40 -1.12 -20.29
C VAL A 1 -1.77 -0.87 -18.83
N THR A 2 -2.57 -1.75 -18.24
CA THR A 2 -2.95 -1.71 -16.82
C THR A 2 -1.71 -2.08 -15.98
N ARG A 3 -1.15 -1.12 -15.24
CA ARG A 3 -0.05 -1.40 -14.29
C ARG A 3 -0.60 -2.24 -13.14
N PHE A 4 0.02 -3.40 -12.90
CA PHE A 4 -0.49 -4.37 -11.95
C PHE A 4 -0.42 -3.83 -10.50
N PRO A 5 -1.48 -4.04 -9.71
CA PRO A 5 -1.52 -3.63 -8.31
C PRO A 5 -0.49 -4.35 -7.45
N ALA A 6 0.05 -5.49 -7.89
CA ALA A 6 0.92 -6.38 -7.10
C ALA A 6 2.43 -6.08 -7.22
N SER A 7 2.81 -4.81 -7.15
CA SER A 7 4.23 -4.39 -7.19
C SER A 7 4.94 -4.53 -5.84
N GLY A 8 4.28 -5.04 -4.80
CA GLY A 8 4.80 -4.98 -3.45
C GLY A 8 4.91 -3.53 -2.93
N TYR A 9 5.90 -3.25 -2.09
CA TYR A 9 6.21 -1.91 -1.61
C TYR A 9 7.69 -1.68 -1.36
N TRP A 10 8.12 -0.41 -1.38
CA TRP A 10 9.47 -0.02 -0.97
C TRP A 10 9.50 0.34 0.52
N HIS A 11 10.45 -0.23 1.24
CA HIS A 11 10.67 0.11 2.65
C HIS A 11 11.78 1.17 2.73
N ALA A 12 11.44 2.36 3.26
CA ALA A 12 12.32 3.52 3.14
C ALA A 12 13.61 3.39 3.97
N ALA A 13 13.58 2.67 5.09
CA ALA A 13 14.72 2.59 6.01
C ALA A 13 15.89 1.76 5.45
N ASP A 14 15.59 0.68 4.73
CA ASP A 14 16.59 -0.25 4.19
C ASP A 14 16.66 -0.23 2.65
N LYS A 15 15.82 0.58 2.00
CA LYS A 15 15.79 0.80 0.55
C LYS A 15 15.60 -0.51 -0.22
N LYS A 16 14.75 -1.41 0.29
CA LYS A 16 14.42 -2.69 -0.34
C LYS A 16 12.95 -2.79 -0.74
N GLN A 17 12.68 -3.62 -1.73
CA GLN A 17 11.33 -3.93 -2.18
C GLN A 17 10.83 -5.21 -1.52
N TYR A 18 9.64 -5.16 -0.93
CA TYR A 18 9.00 -6.25 -0.22
C TYR A 18 7.72 -6.69 -0.93
N ARG A 19 7.43 -7.99 -0.91
CA ARG A 19 6.18 -8.59 -1.41
C ARG A 19 5.89 -8.36 -2.91
N THR A 20 6.93 -8.12 -3.70
CA THR A 20 6.84 -8.08 -5.18
C THR A 20 6.23 -9.38 -5.70
N GLY A 21 5.18 -9.29 -6.53
CA GLY A 21 4.50 -10.45 -7.14
C GLY A 21 3.58 -11.24 -6.21
N ALA A 22 3.62 -10.99 -4.89
CA ALA A 22 2.78 -11.68 -3.91
C ALA A 22 1.59 -10.84 -3.41
N GLY A 23 1.65 -9.51 -3.60
CA GLY A 23 0.58 -8.61 -3.20
C GLY A 23 0.83 -7.15 -3.55
N GLY A 24 -0.21 -6.35 -3.36
CA GLY A 24 -0.27 -4.94 -3.72
C GLY A 24 -0.76 -4.05 -2.59
N TYR A 25 -0.31 -2.81 -2.58
CA TYR A 25 -0.65 -1.83 -1.55
C TYR A 25 -0.90 -0.46 -2.19
N TYR A 26 -2.08 0.12 -1.92
CA TYR A 26 -2.34 1.53 -2.19
C TYR A 26 -2.57 2.29 -0.90
N TRP A 27 -1.89 3.42 -0.73
CA TRP A 27 -2.26 4.35 0.33
C TRP A 27 -3.68 4.88 0.09
N SER A 28 -4.45 4.99 1.18
CA SER A 28 -5.70 5.74 1.21
C SER A 28 -5.41 7.21 1.54
N SER A 29 -6.30 8.11 1.11
CA SER A 29 -6.31 9.51 1.55
C SER A 29 -6.75 9.68 3.01
N SER A 30 -7.30 8.62 3.63
CA SER A 30 -7.70 8.64 5.04
C SER A 30 -6.50 8.53 5.97
N VAL A 31 -6.41 9.47 6.91
CA VAL A 31 -5.38 9.50 7.96
C VAL A 31 -5.77 8.57 9.11
N TYR A 32 -4.80 7.80 9.60
CA TYR A 32 -4.92 7.08 10.88
C TYR A 32 -4.42 7.97 12.02
N SER A 33 -4.97 7.82 13.22
CA SER A 33 -4.65 8.67 14.38
C SER A 33 -3.14 8.79 14.62
N GLY A 34 -2.65 10.02 14.79
CA GLY A 34 -1.21 10.32 14.96
C GLY A 34 -0.50 10.65 13.64
N ASN A 35 0.83 10.76 13.68
CA ASN A 35 1.65 11.17 12.53
C ASN A 35 2.48 10.03 11.92
N THR A 36 2.48 8.83 12.52
CA THR A 36 3.35 7.73 12.11
C THR A 36 2.72 6.76 11.11
N SER A 37 1.39 6.67 11.07
CA SER A 37 0.66 5.67 10.28
C SER A 37 -0.43 6.28 9.40
N SER A 38 -0.91 5.51 8.41
CA SER A 38 -2.04 5.87 7.56
C SER A 38 -2.84 4.63 7.15
N TYR A 39 -4.05 4.83 6.64
CA TYR A 39 -4.83 3.73 6.08
C TYR A 39 -4.35 3.34 4.68
N TYR A 40 -4.41 2.06 4.36
CA TYR A 40 -4.10 1.50 3.04
C TYR A 40 -5.10 0.41 2.64
N LEU A 41 -5.18 0.19 1.33
CA LEU A 41 -5.89 -0.93 0.69
C LEU A 41 -4.87 -1.99 0.27
N GLY A 42 -5.05 -3.22 0.74
CA GLY A 42 -4.19 -4.35 0.42
C GLY A 42 -4.84 -5.31 -0.56
N PHE A 43 -4.06 -5.90 -1.46
CA PHE A 43 -4.49 -6.95 -2.38
C PHE A 43 -3.52 -8.12 -2.30
N ALA A 44 -4.02 -9.30 -2.01
CA ALA A 44 -3.29 -10.55 -2.09
C ALA A 44 -4.24 -11.64 -2.62
N VAL A 45 -3.67 -12.73 -3.12
CA VAL A 45 -4.48 -13.88 -3.56
C VAL A 45 -5.33 -14.37 -2.39
N GLY A 46 -6.66 -14.36 -2.56
CA GLY A 46 -7.61 -14.78 -1.53
C GLY A 46 -7.79 -13.83 -0.34
N TYR A 47 -7.16 -12.65 -0.34
CA TYR A 47 -7.21 -11.72 0.80
C TYR A 47 -7.07 -10.25 0.37
N THR A 48 -8.13 -9.47 0.59
CA THR A 48 -8.18 -8.03 0.20
C THR A 48 -8.80 -7.21 1.34
N PRO A 49 -8.03 -6.85 2.38
CA PRO A 49 -8.56 -6.06 3.49
C PRO A 49 -8.80 -4.62 3.01
N PRO A 50 -10.04 -4.09 3.13
CA PRO A 50 -10.41 -2.80 2.55
C PRO A 50 -9.84 -1.59 3.31
N ALA A 51 -9.56 -1.74 4.60
CA ALA A 51 -9.01 -0.68 5.45
C ALA A 51 -8.07 -1.27 6.51
N SER A 52 -6.77 -1.21 6.23
CA SER A 52 -5.71 -1.60 7.18
C SER A 52 -4.77 -0.44 7.44
N VAL A 53 -3.96 -0.53 8.50
CA VAL A 53 -3.07 0.55 8.95
C VAL A 53 -1.62 0.12 8.83
N ASN A 54 -0.76 1.00 8.33
CA ASN A 54 0.68 0.76 8.32
C ASN A 54 1.47 2.06 8.49
N ALA A 55 2.77 1.93 8.76
CA ALA A 55 3.68 3.04 8.93
C ALA A 55 3.90 3.81 7.59
N ARG A 56 3.89 5.14 7.66
CA ARG A 56 4.01 6.03 6.49
C ARG A 56 5.38 5.97 5.80
N ASN A 57 6.40 5.40 6.47
CA ASN A 57 7.71 5.16 5.88
C ASN A 57 7.72 3.95 4.92
N HIS A 58 6.60 3.26 4.74
CA HIS A 58 6.41 2.34 3.64
C HIS A 58 5.93 3.12 2.41
N ALA A 59 6.72 3.12 1.35
CA ALA A 59 6.38 3.81 0.11
C ALA A 59 5.39 2.97 -0.72
N PHE A 60 4.16 2.81 -0.21
CA PHE A 60 3.05 2.26 -0.99
C PHE A 60 2.69 3.22 -2.12
N THR A 61 2.21 2.65 -3.22
CA THR A 61 1.78 3.44 -4.36
C THR A 61 0.51 4.24 -4.03
N ILE A 62 0.30 5.36 -4.71
CA ILE A 62 -0.96 6.13 -4.68
C ILE A 62 -1.61 6.00 -6.05
N ARG A 63 -2.94 5.92 -6.09
CA ARG A 63 -3.72 5.99 -7.33
C ARG A 63 -4.90 6.92 -7.16
N CYS A 64 -5.25 7.65 -8.21
CA CYS A 64 -6.51 8.37 -8.26
C CYS A 64 -7.65 7.36 -8.49
N VAL A 65 -8.78 7.60 -7.85
CA VAL A 65 -10.06 6.93 -8.14
C VAL A 65 -10.89 7.93 -8.93
N GLN A 66 -11.52 7.46 -10.00
CA GLN A 66 -12.40 8.25 -10.84
C GLN A 66 -13.82 7.77 -10.58
N ASP A 67 -14.74 8.73 -10.41
CA ASP A 67 -16.19 8.47 -10.35
C ASP A 67 -16.78 8.35 -11.76
#